data_AF-A0A9D8NIP0-F1
#
_entry.id   AF-A0A9D8NIP0-F1
#
_cell.length_a   1.000
_cell.length_b   1.000
_cell.length_c   1.000
_cell.angle_alpha   90.00
_cell.angle_beta   90.00
_cell.angle_gamma   90.00
#
_symmetry.space_group_name_H-M   'P 1'
#
loop_
_entity.id
_entity.type
_entity.pdbx_description
1 polymer ?
#
loop_
_entity_poly.entity_id
_entity_poly.type
_entity_poly.pdbx_seq_one_letter_code
_entity_poly.pdbx_strand_id
1 'polypeptide(L)'
;MAAPAPNPELLPSLRHLVRGLSVLFWGLPFALLSCAHVATWEWLRTVGAVPAVLGTGMLFYGLAEIGHFQRQERIWQSAVERAKVPAFINVGLSPFVYWYNKVNSELTFQLAVGLLALAGVVFLFNLNLVLQRLAAMLPDETMRGDVRLFSSLNTGLLLGVLGVATAFFGLQEVNTLPRAMIAVLEVIRESRGPIALGLILPPVALTMSLLWKMKEVVVASVFEPERH
;
A
#
# COMPACT_ATOMS: atom_id res chain seq x y z
N MET A 1 -41.06 1.59 -22.31
CA MET A 1 -39.77 2.30 -22.36
C MET A 1 -38.69 1.25 -22.33
N ALA A 2 -37.92 1.10 -23.42
CA ALA A 2 -36.83 0.13 -23.47
C ALA A 2 -35.71 0.59 -22.52
N ALA A 3 -35.25 -0.30 -21.64
CA ALA A 3 -34.06 -0.07 -20.84
C ALA A 3 -32.90 0.30 -21.76
N PRO A 4 -32.09 1.32 -21.45
CA PRO A 4 -30.91 1.63 -22.25
C PRO A 4 -29.97 0.41 -22.19
N ALA A 5 -29.57 -0.08 -23.35
CA ALA A 5 -28.62 -1.20 -23.45
C ALA A 5 -27.36 -0.90 -22.61
N PRO A 6 -26.75 -1.90 -21.94
CA PRO A 6 -25.54 -1.69 -21.17
C PRO A 6 -24.47 -1.12 -22.09
N ASN A 7 -23.94 0.05 -21.74
CA ASN A 7 -22.97 0.75 -22.57
C ASN A 7 -21.77 -0.19 -22.83
N PRO A 8 -21.48 -0.59 -24.10
CA PRO A 8 -20.52 -1.66 -24.40
C PRO A 8 -19.07 -1.31 -23.99
N GLU A 9 -18.78 -0.03 -23.74
CA GLU A 9 -17.47 0.44 -23.24
C GLU A 9 -17.30 0.31 -21.71
N LEU A 10 -18.39 0.16 -20.95
CA LEU A 10 -18.33 0.05 -19.49
C LEU A 10 -17.80 -1.32 -19.06
N LEU A 11 -18.19 -2.40 -19.74
CA LEU A 11 -17.80 -3.77 -19.38
C LEU A 11 -16.28 -4.02 -19.46
N PRO A 12 -15.55 -3.61 -20.51
CA PRO A 12 -14.10 -3.73 -20.55
C PRO A 12 -13.39 -2.90 -19.45
N SER A 13 -13.87 -1.68 -19.19
CA SER A 13 -13.27 -0.80 -18.18
C SER A 13 -13.44 -1.33 -16.75
N LEU A 14 -14.59 -1.93 -16.45
CA LEU A 14 -14.87 -2.58 -15.17
C LEU A 14 -14.03 -3.85 -15.00
N ARG A 15 -13.77 -4.59 -16.08
CA ARG A 15 -12.86 -5.75 -16.04
C ARG A 15 -11.44 -5.35 -15.62
N HIS A 16 -10.91 -4.27 -16.19
CA HIS A 16 -9.60 -3.73 -15.80
C HIS A 16 -9.58 -3.30 -14.33
N LEU A 17 -10.66 -2.67 -13.86
CA LEU A 17 -10.81 -2.27 -12.47
C LEU A 17 -10.78 -3.49 -11.51
N VAL A 18 -11.58 -4.52 -11.77
CA VAL A 18 -11.62 -5.74 -10.94
C VAL A 18 -10.28 -6.47 -10.95
N ARG A 19 -9.61 -6.53 -12.11
CA ARG A 19 -8.26 -7.11 -12.23
C ARG A 19 -7.26 -6.32 -11.40
N GLY A 20 -7.25 -5.00 -11.53
CA GLY A 20 -6.35 -4.12 -10.78
C GLY A 20 -6.57 -4.21 -9.27
N LEU A 21 -7.82 -4.19 -8.80
CA LEU A 21 -8.16 -4.38 -7.38
C LEU A 21 -7.69 -5.75 -6.86
N SER A 22 -7.85 -6.81 -7.65
CA SER A 22 -7.40 -8.16 -7.27
C SER A 22 -5.88 -8.25 -7.21
N VAL A 23 -5.17 -7.64 -8.16
CA VAL A 23 -3.70 -7.56 -8.14
C VAL A 23 -3.22 -6.77 -6.92
N LEU A 24 -3.85 -5.65 -6.58
CA LEU A 24 -3.48 -4.87 -5.40
C LEU A 24 -3.75 -5.63 -4.10
N PHE A 25 -4.88 -6.33 -4.01
CA PHE A 25 -5.24 -7.13 -2.84
C PHE A 25 -4.18 -8.19 -2.52
N TRP A 26 -3.69 -8.91 -3.53
CA TRP A 26 -2.64 -9.93 -3.35
C TRP A 26 -1.22 -9.34 -3.33
N GLY A 27 -1.01 -8.24 -4.06
CA GLY A 27 0.27 -7.56 -4.15
C GLY A 27 0.68 -6.91 -2.83
N LEU A 28 -0.25 -6.37 -2.05
CA LEU A 28 0.03 -5.74 -0.75
C LEU A 28 0.70 -6.67 0.26
N PRO A 29 0.09 -7.81 0.65
CA PRO A 29 0.70 -8.73 1.60
C PRO A 29 1.97 -9.35 1.01
N PHE A 30 1.99 -9.65 -0.30
CA PHE A 30 3.17 -10.22 -0.94
C PHE A 30 4.36 -9.23 -0.96
N ALA A 31 4.13 -7.95 -1.26
CA ALA A 31 5.15 -6.90 -1.20
C ALA A 31 5.65 -6.69 0.24
N LEU A 32 4.73 -6.66 1.22
CA LEU A 32 5.09 -6.53 2.63
C LEU A 32 5.95 -7.71 3.08
N LEU A 33 5.50 -8.94 2.82
CA LEU A 33 6.20 -10.17 3.20
C LEU A 33 7.54 -10.29 2.48
N SER A 34 7.62 -9.99 1.18
CA SER A 34 8.89 -10.06 0.45
C SER A 34 9.88 -9.01 0.95
N CYS A 35 9.46 -7.77 1.20
CA CYS A 35 10.35 -6.74 1.73
C CYS A 35 10.77 -7.03 3.19
N ALA A 36 9.89 -7.63 3.99
CA ALA A 36 10.19 -7.98 5.38
C ALA A 36 11.00 -9.27 5.54
N HIS A 37 10.73 -10.30 4.71
CA HIS A 37 11.31 -11.65 4.86
C HIS A 37 12.56 -11.92 4.05
N VAL A 38 12.95 -11.07 3.09
CA VAL A 38 14.33 -11.09 2.57
C VAL A 38 15.34 -10.94 3.74
N ALA A 39 14.91 -10.38 4.88
CA ALA A 39 15.70 -10.28 6.10
C ALA A 39 15.82 -11.59 6.92
N THR A 40 14.93 -12.58 6.79
CA THR A 40 14.87 -13.69 7.75
C THR A 40 14.86 -15.11 7.19
N TRP A 41 14.37 -15.38 5.97
CA TRP A 41 14.22 -16.77 5.49
C TRP A 41 15.28 -17.17 4.45
N GLU A 42 16.03 -18.24 4.73
CA GLU A 42 17.17 -18.71 3.91
C GLU A 42 16.80 -19.08 2.46
N TRP A 43 15.60 -19.61 2.21
CA TRP A 43 15.16 -19.93 0.84
C TRP A 43 14.93 -18.71 -0.05
N LEU A 44 14.61 -17.52 0.52
CA LEU A 44 14.49 -16.29 -0.28
C LEU A 44 15.87 -15.71 -0.64
N ARG A 45 16.94 -16.08 0.10
CA ARG A 45 18.30 -15.62 -0.20
C ARG A 45 18.83 -16.16 -1.52
N THR A 46 18.37 -17.34 -1.96
CA THR A 46 18.75 -17.96 -3.24
C THR A 46 18.08 -17.27 -4.43
N VAL A 47 16.85 -16.77 -4.24
CA VAL A 47 16.06 -16.06 -5.26
C VAL A 47 16.43 -14.56 -5.34
N GLY A 48 17.13 -14.05 -4.32
CA GLY A 48 17.72 -12.72 -4.32
C GLY A 48 16.69 -11.60 -4.17
N ALA A 49 16.86 -10.52 -4.94
CA ALA A 49 15.98 -9.34 -4.94
C ALA A 49 14.63 -9.58 -5.64
N VAL A 50 14.50 -10.66 -6.41
CA VAL A 50 13.36 -10.87 -7.34
C VAL A 50 11.99 -10.84 -6.63
N PRO A 51 11.78 -11.49 -5.46
CA PRO A 51 10.47 -11.46 -4.80
C PRO A 51 10.02 -10.06 -4.41
N ALA A 52 10.93 -9.21 -3.94
CA ALA A 52 10.63 -7.84 -3.55
C ALA A 52 10.28 -6.96 -4.77
N VAL A 53 11.02 -7.14 -5.87
CA VAL A 53 10.74 -6.47 -7.15
C VAL A 53 9.40 -6.90 -7.73
N LEU A 54 9.10 -8.20 -7.69
CA LEU A 54 7.82 -8.71 -8.17
C LEU A 54 6.65 -8.18 -7.33
N GLY A 55 6.79 -8.14 -5.99
CA GLY A 55 5.70 -7.67 -5.14
C GLY A 55 5.42 -6.19 -5.30
N THR A 56 6.46 -5.36 -5.31
CA THR A 56 6.32 -3.93 -5.58
C THR A 56 5.87 -3.67 -7.02
N GLY A 57 6.30 -4.50 -7.98
CA GLY A 57 5.89 -4.45 -9.38
C GLY A 57 4.41 -4.78 -9.58
N MET A 58 3.90 -5.77 -8.84
CA MET A 58 2.46 -6.09 -8.79
C MET A 58 1.64 -4.89 -8.31
N LEU A 59 2.12 -4.15 -7.30
CA LEU A 59 1.44 -2.95 -6.82
C LEU A 59 1.36 -1.86 -7.91
N PHE A 60 2.45 -1.62 -8.61
CA PHE A 60 2.48 -0.67 -9.73
C PHE A 60 1.56 -1.12 -10.87
N TYR A 61 1.61 -2.40 -11.24
CA TYR A 61 0.76 -2.98 -12.27
C TYR A 61 -0.73 -2.89 -11.91
N GLY A 62 -1.08 -3.17 -10.66
CA GLY A 62 -2.45 -3.03 -10.15
C GLY A 62 -2.99 -1.61 -10.29
N LEU A 63 -2.18 -0.59 -9.95
CA LEU A 63 -2.54 0.81 -10.19
C LEU A 63 -2.66 1.17 -11.67
N ALA A 64 -1.78 0.64 -12.52
CA ALA A 64 -1.85 0.85 -13.96
C ALA A 64 -3.16 0.32 -14.54
N GLU A 65 -3.61 -0.87 -14.12
CA GLU A 65 -4.90 -1.46 -14.50
C GLU A 65 -6.07 -0.62 -14.02
N ILE A 66 -6.08 -0.20 -12.75
CA ILE A 66 -7.13 0.67 -12.19
C ILE A 66 -7.21 2.01 -12.93
N GLY A 67 -6.06 2.57 -13.37
CA GLY A 67 -6.02 3.80 -14.14
C GLY A 67 -6.69 3.73 -15.52
N HIS A 68 -6.97 2.54 -16.05
CA HIS A 68 -7.75 2.39 -17.29
C HIS A 68 -9.24 2.67 -17.09
N PHE A 69 -9.73 2.57 -15.85
CA PHE A 69 -11.09 2.94 -15.50
C PHE A 69 -11.29 4.46 -15.63
N GLN A 70 -12.41 4.89 -16.21
CA GLN A 70 -12.81 6.30 -16.33
C GLN A 70 -11.68 7.29 -16.66
N ARG A 71 -10.99 7.08 -17.79
CA ARG A 71 -9.89 7.96 -18.28
C ARG A 71 -10.28 9.44 -18.45
N GLN A 72 -11.58 9.72 -18.58
CA GLN A 72 -12.10 11.08 -18.74
C GLN A 72 -12.14 11.86 -17.42
N GLU A 73 -12.16 11.19 -16.27
CA GLU A 73 -12.23 11.88 -14.98
C GLU A 73 -10.84 12.34 -14.52
N ARG A 74 -10.59 13.65 -14.60
CA ARG A 74 -9.29 14.24 -14.25
C ARG A 74 -8.87 14.02 -12.81
N ILE A 75 -9.81 14.10 -11.87
CA ILE A 75 -9.53 13.95 -10.42
C ILE A 75 -9.09 12.52 -10.12
N TRP A 76 -9.76 11.54 -10.71
CA TRP A 76 -9.40 10.12 -10.64
C TRP A 76 -8.00 9.84 -11.18
N GLN A 77 -7.73 10.27 -12.42
CA GLN A 77 -6.42 10.05 -13.04
C GLN A 77 -5.32 10.71 -12.22
N SER A 78 -5.54 11.93 -11.70
CA SER A 78 -4.56 12.57 -10.82
C SER A 78 -4.32 11.80 -9.52
N ALA A 79 -5.33 11.15 -8.93
CA ALA A 79 -5.15 10.34 -7.73
C ALA A 79 -4.35 9.07 -8.02
N VAL A 80 -4.66 8.39 -9.13
CA VAL A 80 -3.94 7.18 -9.56
C VAL A 80 -2.48 7.49 -9.92
N GLU A 81 -2.22 8.57 -10.67
CA GLU A 81 -0.86 8.97 -11.03
C GLU A 81 -0.03 9.34 -9.80
N ARG A 82 -0.61 10.02 -8.80
CA ARG A 82 0.06 10.29 -7.53
C ARG A 82 0.43 9.01 -6.76
N ALA A 83 -0.42 7.97 -6.84
CA ALA A 83 -0.14 6.67 -6.22
C ALA A 83 0.92 5.86 -7.00
N LYS A 84 1.04 6.06 -8.31
CA LYS A 84 2.06 5.38 -9.14
C LYS A 84 3.47 5.84 -8.83
N VAL A 85 3.67 7.10 -8.46
CA VAL A 85 5.01 7.64 -8.11
C VAL A 85 5.68 6.86 -6.97
N PRO A 86 5.08 6.73 -5.76
CA PRO A 86 5.69 5.94 -4.69
C PRO A 86 5.72 4.45 -5.01
N ALA A 87 4.79 3.91 -5.80
CA ALA A 87 4.86 2.54 -6.28
C ALA A 87 6.11 2.30 -7.16
N PHE A 88 6.39 3.21 -8.09
CA PHE A 88 7.56 3.14 -8.96
C PHE A 88 8.87 3.28 -8.17
N ILE A 89 8.91 4.22 -7.20
CA ILE A 89 10.04 4.34 -6.27
C ILE A 89 10.25 3.03 -5.51
N ASN A 90 9.19 2.39 -5.02
CA ASN A 90 9.29 1.11 -4.33
C ASN A 90 9.84 0.00 -5.24
N VAL A 91 9.41 -0.06 -6.50
CA VAL A 91 9.98 -1.01 -7.47
C VAL A 91 11.48 -0.80 -7.64
N GLY A 92 11.91 0.45 -7.86
CA GLY A 92 13.32 0.78 -8.05
C GLY A 92 14.20 0.56 -6.82
N LEU A 93 13.64 0.75 -5.62
CA LEU A 93 14.36 0.59 -4.36
C LEU A 93 14.30 -0.83 -3.78
N SER A 94 13.35 -1.66 -4.22
CA SER A 94 13.18 -3.03 -3.72
C SER A 94 14.42 -3.93 -3.83
N PRO A 95 15.33 -3.80 -4.85
CA PRO A 95 16.54 -4.62 -4.88
C PRO A 95 17.52 -4.32 -3.76
N PHE A 96 17.50 -3.10 -3.20
CA PHE A 96 18.43 -2.69 -2.14
C PHE A 96 18.15 -3.40 -0.82
N VAL A 97 16.94 -3.94 -0.62
CA VAL A 97 16.62 -4.78 0.55
C VAL A 97 17.51 -6.01 0.61
N TYR A 98 17.81 -6.61 -0.55
CA TYR A 98 18.70 -7.77 -0.62
C TYR A 98 20.13 -7.41 -0.20
N TRP A 99 20.65 -6.29 -0.71
CA TRP A 99 22.00 -5.84 -0.42
C TRP A 99 22.17 -5.34 1.01
N TYR A 100 21.15 -4.66 1.56
CA TYR A 100 21.11 -4.25 2.96
C TYR A 100 21.30 -5.43 3.92
N ASN A 101 20.69 -6.58 3.62
CA ASN A 101 20.82 -7.78 4.43
C ASN A 101 22.20 -8.46 4.31
N LYS A 102 22.97 -8.17 3.24
CA LYS A 102 24.32 -8.71 3.03
C LYS A 102 25.43 -7.76 3.51
N VAL A 103 25.25 -6.46 3.34
CA VAL A 103 26.25 -5.41 3.58
C VAL A 103 25.58 -4.26 4.32
N ASN A 104 25.25 -4.50 5.61
CA ASN A 104 24.58 -3.52 6.47
C ASN A 104 25.49 -2.37 6.95
N SER A 105 26.79 -2.44 6.65
CA SER A 105 27.80 -1.47 7.13
C SER A 105 27.77 -0.12 6.40
N GLU A 106 27.12 -0.03 5.23
CA GLU A 106 27.10 1.19 4.42
C GLU A 106 25.82 2.00 4.65
N LEU A 107 25.99 3.28 4.97
CA LEU A 107 24.90 4.24 5.19
C LEU A 107 23.94 4.31 3.98
N THR A 108 24.46 4.13 2.77
CA THR A 108 23.68 4.15 1.52
C THR A 108 22.55 3.11 1.51
N PHE A 109 22.82 1.89 1.98
CA PHE A 109 21.78 0.84 2.01
C PHE A 109 20.74 1.09 3.11
N GLN A 110 21.17 1.64 4.26
CA GLN A 110 20.26 2.08 5.32
C GLN A 110 19.30 3.17 4.83
N LEU A 111 19.81 4.18 4.14
CA LEU A 111 19.01 5.25 3.56
C LEU A 111 18.07 4.73 2.46
N ALA A 112 18.53 3.81 1.60
CA ALA A 112 17.70 3.22 0.55
C ALA A 112 16.53 2.42 1.13
N VAL A 113 16.75 1.60 2.15
CA VAL A 113 15.69 0.84 2.82
C VAL A 113 14.77 1.75 3.64
N GLY A 114 15.31 2.80 4.26
CA GLY A 114 14.50 3.83 4.93
C GLY A 114 13.58 4.58 3.95
N LEU A 115 14.11 4.97 2.78
CA LEU A 115 13.35 5.62 1.72
C LEU A 115 12.31 4.66 1.11
N LEU A 116 12.64 3.38 0.95
CA LEU A 116 11.69 2.34 0.55
C LEU A 116 10.53 2.23 1.56
N ALA A 117 10.82 2.15 2.85
CA ALA A 117 9.78 2.08 3.88
C ALA A 117 8.89 3.34 3.88
N LEU A 118 9.48 4.52 3.76
CA LEU A 118 8.77 5.79 3.64
C LEU A 118 7.88 5.82 2.40
N ALA A 119 8.41 5.42 1.24
CA ALA A 119 7.67 5.33 -0.01
C ALA A 119 6.53 4.29 0.09
N GLY A 120 6.70 3.19 0.82
CA GLY A 120 5.65 2.22 1.13
C GLY A 120 4.48 2.83 1.93
N VAL A 121 4.78 3.60 2.98
CA VAL A 121 3.76 4.31 3.79
C VAL A 121 3.04 5.36 2.96
N VAL A 122 3.79 6.16 2.18
CA VAL A 122 3.22 7.16 1.26
C VAL A 122 2.37 6.50 0.19
N PHE A 123 2.77 5.32 -0.32
CA PHE A 123 1.97 4.52 -1.25
C PHE A 123 0.64 4.10 -0.63
N LEU A 124 0.63 3.54 0.58
CA LEU A 124 -0.61 3.15 1.28
C LEU A 124 -1.53 4.35 1.50
N PHE A 125 -0.97 5.51 1.85
CA PHE A 125 -1.74 6.74 1.99
C PHE A 125 -2.39 7.17 0.66
N ASN A 126 -1.63 7.19 -0.44
CA ASN A 126 -2.17 7.53 -1.75
C ASN A 126 -3.17 6.49 -2.25
N LEU A 127 -2.95 5.21 -1.98
CA LEU A 127 -3.87 4.13 -2.32
C LEU A 127 -5.20 4.30 -1.58
N ASN A 128 -5.18 4.66 -0.30
CA ASN A 128 -6.40 5.00 0.44
C ASN A 128 -7.19 6.12 -0.23
N LEU A 129 -6.52 7.19 -0.69
CA LEU A 129 -7.19 8.27 -1.42
C LEU A 129 -7.79 7.81 -2.74
N VAL A 130 -7.09 6.93 -3.47
CA VAL A 130 -7.62 6.32 -4.70
C VAL A 130 -8.89 5.52 -4.38
N LEU A 131 -8.89 4.70 -3.32
CA LEU A 131 -10.06 3.91 -2.92
C LEU A 131 -11.24 4.78 -2.48
N GLN A 132 -11.00 5.87 -1.76
CA GLN A 132 -12.06 6.84 -1.43
C GLN A 132 -12.68 7.45 -2.68
N ARG A 133 -11.86 7.81 -3.68
CA ARG A 133 -12.36 8.36 -4.95
C ARG A 133 -13.17 7.33 -5.73
N LEU A 134 -12.69 6.10 -5.78
CA LEU A 134 -13.43 5.01 -6.40
C LEU A 134 -14.79 4.79 -5.72
N ALA A 135 -14.84 4.83 -4.39
CA ALA A 135 -16.09 4.69 -3.64
C ALA A 135 -17.07 5.84 -3.86
N ALA A 136 -16.56 7.06 -4.09
CA ALA A 136 -17.40 8.20 -4.43
C ALA A 136 -18.05 8.07 -5.82
N MET A 137 -17.46 7.29 -6.73
CA MET A 137 -18.03 7.00 -8.05
C MET A 137 -19.05 5.86 -8.03
N LEU A 138 -19.11 5.07 -6.95
CA LEU A 138 -20.06 3.98 -6.82
C LEU A 138 -21.43 4.50 -6.33
N PRO A 139 -22.53 3.89 -6.80
CA PRO A 139 -23.89 4.35 -6.49
C PRO A 139 -24.29 4.09 -5.02
N ASP A 140 -23.67 3.12 -4.34
CA ASP A 140 -24.05 2.66 -3.00
C ASP A 140 -23.60 3.65 -1.89
N GLU A 141 -24.56 4.24 -1.18
CA GLU A 141 -24.32 5.19 -0.10
C GLU A 141 -23.74 4.55 1.17
N THR A 142 -24.16 3.31 1.48
CA THR A 142 -23.68 2.60 2.68
C THR A 142 -22.20 2.28 2.56
N MET A 143 -21.79 1.81 1.38
CA MET A 143 -20.39 1.57 1.05
C MET A 143 -19.56 2.85 1.09
N ARG A 144 -20.12 3.98 0.63
CA ARG A 144 -19.45 5.27 0.66
C ARG A 144 -19.16 5.74 2.10
N GLY A 145 -20.10 5.50 3.03
CA GLY A 145 -19.92 5.76 4.46
C GLY A 145 -18.81 4.91 5.08
N ASP A 146 -18.85 3.61 4.85
CA ASP A 146 -17.87 2.67 5.39
C ASP A 146 -16.45 2.96 4.88
N VAL A 147 -16.30 3.20 3.56
CA VAL A 147 -14.98 3.50 2.97
C VAL A 147 -14.39 4.77 3.57
N ARG A 148 -15.20 5.80 3.83
CA ARG A 148 -14.72 7.04 4.47
C ARG A 148 -14.22 6.78 5.90
N LEU A 149 -14.96 6.00 6.68
CA LEU A 149 -14.58 5.69 8.06
C LEU A 149 -13.27 4.88 8.08
N PHE A 150 -13.22 3.77 7.36
CA PHE A 150 -12.03 2.91 7.32
C PHE A 150 -10.82 3.65 6.77
N SER A 151 -11.00 4.45 5.73
CA SER A 151 -9.89 5.18 5.13
C SER A 151 -9.41 6.35 6.01
N SER A 152 -10.30 6.99 6.77
CA SER A 152 -9.91 8.01 7.77
C SER A 152 -9.14 7.39 8.93
N LEU A 153 -9.61 6.25 9.46
CA LEU A 153 -8.89 5.49 10.48
C LEU A 153 -7.51 5.02 9.98
N ASN A 154 -7.47 4.48 8.76
CA ASN A 154 -6.23 4.02 8.14
C ASN A 154 -5.24 5.17 7.92
N THR A 155 -5.73 6.33 7.51
CA THR A 155 -4.92 7.55 7.39
C THR A 155 -4.33 7.98 8.74
N GLY A 156 -5.15 7.99 9.79
CA GLY A 156 -4.69 8.28 11.15
C GLY A 156 -3.59 7.32 11.62
N LEU A 157 -3.75 6.02 11.34
CA LEU A 157 -2.73 5.00 11.65
C LEU A 157 -1.43 5.24 10.87
N LEU A 158 -1.50 5.52 9.57
CA LEU A 158 -0.33 5.82 8.75
C LEU A 158 0.41 7.08 9.22
N LEU A 159 -0.31 8.13 9.61
CA LEU A 159 0.28 9.32 10.22
C LEU A 159 0.90 9.01 11.58
N GLY A 160 0.28 8.15 12.38
CA GLY A 160 0.84 7.63 13.62
C GLY A 160 2.16 6.87 13.39
N VAL A 161 2.22 6.02 12.35
CA VAL A 161 3.44 5.30 11.95
C VAL A 161 4.56 6.28 11.61
N LEU A 162 4.27 7.30 10.79
CA LEU A 162 5.24 8.34 10.44
C LEU A 162 5.68 9.14 11.67
N GLY A 163 4.77 9.45 12.57
CA GLY A 163 5.05 10.16 13.83
C GLY A 163 6.00 9.36 14.73
N VAL A 164 5.72 8.07 14.93
CA VAL A 164 6.58 7.17 15.72
C VAL A 164 7.96 7.03 15.07
N ALA A 165 8.03 6.84 13.75
CA ALA A 165 9.30 6.76 13.04
C ALA A 165 10.12 8.06 13.20
N THR A 166 9.50 9.21 12.99
CA THR A 166 10.15 10.52 13.12
C THR A 166 10.64 10.78 14.54
N ALA A 167 9.81 10.48 15.55
CA ALA A 167 10.20 10.59 16.95
C ALA A 167 11.39 9.68 17.28
N PHE A 168 11.38 8.43 16.78
CA PHE A 168 12.45 7.48 17.01
C PHE A 168 13.79 7.90 16.40
N PHE A 169 13.78 8.49 15.19
CA PHE A 169 15.00 9.04 14.58
C PHE A 169 15.44 10.33 15.30
N GLY A 170 14.50 11.23 15.63
CA GLY A 170 14.83 12.47 16.34
C GLY A 170 15.41 12.24 17.73
N LEU A 171 14.92 11.23 18.46
CA LEU A 171 15.47 10.87 19.77
C LEU A 171 16.89 10.29 19.67
N GLN A 172 17.26 9.64 18.56
CA GLN A 172 18.63 9.10 18.40
C GLN A 172 19.70 10.18 18.25
N GLU A 173 19.33 11.38 17.80
CA GLU A 173 20.25 12.52 17.67
C GLU A 173 20.47 13.27 19.00
N VAL A 174 19.66 12.98 20.03
CA VAL A 174 19.74 13.65 21.33
C VAL A 174 20.78 12.95 22.22
N ASN A 175 21.93 13.58 22.40
CA ASN A 175 23.03 13.04 23.20
C ASN A 175 22.77 12.98 24.72
N THR A 176 21.73 13.67 25.23
CA THR A 176 21.44 13.80 26.67
C THR A 176 20.14 13.13 27.09
N LEU A 177 19.94 11.87 26.69
CA LEU A 177 18.75 11.11 27.05
C LEU A 177 18.82 10.55 28.49
N PRO A 178 17.72 10.59 29.27
CA PRO A 178 17.62 9.89 30.54
C PRO A 178 17.85 8.38 30.38
N ARG A 179 18.48 7.73 31.38
CA ARG A 179 18.80 6.28 31.32
C ARG A 179 17.60 5.39 31.00
N ALA A 180 16.42 5.72 31.50
CA ALA A 180 15.18 4.99 31.19
C ALA A 180 14.82 5.06 29.69
N MET A 181 15.00 6.22 29.04
CA MET A 181 14.75 6.36 27.60
C MET A 181 15.80 5.61 26.78
N ILE A 182 17.06 5.57 27.22
CA ILE A 182 18.11 4.78 26.57
C ILE A 182 17.76 3.29 26.59
N ALA A 183 17.37 2.75 27.75
CA ALA A 183 16.97 1.35 27.88
C ALA A 183 15.77 1.01 26.98
N VAL A 184 14.77 1.89 26.89
CA VAL A 184 13.63 1.70 25.98
C VAL A 184 14.07 1.76 24.52
N LEU A 185 14.95 2.69 24.13
CA LEU A 185 15.46 2.79 22.77
C LEU A 185 16.31 1.59 22.35
N GLU A 186 17.05 0.99 23.28
CA GLU A 186 17.81 -0.25 23.05
C GLU A 186 16.87 -1.44 22.79
N VAL A 187 15.84 -1.61 23.63
CA VAL A 187 14.80 -2.65 23.42
C VAL A 187 14.11 -2.47 22.07
N ILE A 188 13.76 -1.23 21.72
CA ILE A 188 13.18 -0.91 20.41
C ILE A 188 14.19 -1.19 19.30
N ARG A 189 15.48 -0.87 19.49
CA ARG A 189 16.56 -1.10 18.51
C ARG A 189 16.73 -2.59 18.21
N GLU A 190 16.68 -3.42 19.23
CA GLU A 190 16.78 -4.88 19.12
C GLU A 190 15.52 -5.48 18.46
N SER A 191 14.35 -4.88 18.72
CA SER A 191 13.05 -5.34 18.23
C SER A 191 12.52 -4.55 17.02
N ARG A 192 13.37 -3.80 16.28
CA ARG A 192 12.93 -2.88 15.19
C ARG A 192 12.06 -3.57 14.14
N GLY A 193 12.47 -4.76 13.69
CA GLY A 193 11.77 -5.53 12.67
C GLY A 193 10.32 -5.89 13.06
N PRO A 194 10.10 -6.68 14.14
CA PRO A 194 8.76 -7.06 14.57
C PRO A 194 7.89 -5.86 15.01
N ILE A 195 8.47 -4.83 15.62
CA ILE A 195 7.71 -3.61 15.98
C ILE A 195 7.24 -2.87 14.72
N ALA A 196 8.12 -2.66 13.74
CA ALA A 196 7.75 -2.01 12.49
C ALA A 196 6.68 -2.81 11.73
N LEU A 197 6.80 -4.14 11.69
CA LEU A 197 5.78 -5.03 11.13
C LEU A 197 4.45 -4.92 11.88
N GLY A 198 4.47 -4.99 13.21
CA GLY A 198 3.27 -4.85 14.04
C GLY A 198 2.57 -3.50 13.85
N LEU A 199 3.34 -2.44 13.57
CA LEU A 199 2.80 -1.10 13.36
C LEU A 199 2.21 -0.90 11.95
N ILE A 200 2.79 -1.54 10.93
CA ILE A 200 2.32 -1.42 9.52
C ILE A 200 1.26 -2.47 9.15
N LEU A 201 1.16 -3.57 9.89
CA LEU A 201 0.17 -4.62 9.64
C LEU A 201 -1.28 -4.10 9.71
N PRO A 202 -1.70 -3.34 10.75
CA PRO A 202 -3.05 -2.79 10.82
C PRO A 202 -3.45 -1.94 9.60
N PRO A 203 -2.65 -0.93 9.17
CA PRO A 203 -3.03 -0.14 8.01
C PRO A 203 -3.04 -0.96 6.70
N VAL A 204 -2.16 -1.95 6.56
CA VAL A 204 -2.20 -2.89 5.41
C VAL A 204 -3.48 -3.71 5.43
N ALA A 205 -3.84 -4.30 6.57
CA ALA A 205 -5.05 -5.11 6.73
C ALA A 205 -6.33 -4.30 6.44
N LEU A 206 -6.40 -3.06 6.91
CA LEU A 206 -7.52 -2.15 6.60
C LEU A 206 -7.59 -1.84 5.10
N THR A 207 -6.45 -1.59 4.46
CA THR A 207 -6.39 -1.35 3.01
C THR A 207 -6.84 -2.58 2.22
N MET A 208 -6.43 -3.77 2.65
CA MET A 208 -6.87 -5.04 2.04
C MET A 208 -8.37 -5.26 2.20
N SER A 209 -8.92 -4.99 3.39
CA SER A 209 -10.36 -5.08 3.64
C SER A 209 -11.15 -4.15 2.72
N LEU A 210 -10.69 -2.91 2.55
CA LEU A 210 -11.26 -1.96 1.60
C LEU A 210 -11.18 -2.45 0.14
N LEU A 211 -10.03 -2.95 -0.29
CA LEU A 211 -9.85 -3.48 -1.64
C LEU A 211 -10.79 -4.65 -1.93
N TRP A 212 -10.94 -5.56 -0.97
CA TRP A 212 -11.86 -6.69 -1.07
C TRP A 212 -13.31 -6.22 -1.21
N LYS A 213 -13.74 -5.35 -0.29
CA LYS A 213 -15.11 -4.82 -0.27
C LYS A 213 -15.45 -4.04 -1.55
N MET A 214 -14.53 -3.21 -2.02
CA MET A 214 -14.68 -2.47 -3.29
C MET A 214 -14.79 -3.42 -4.49
N LYS A 215 -13.99 -4.49 -4.51
CA LYS A 215 -14.08 -5.51 -5.56
C LYS A 215 -15.45 -6.19 -5.57
N GLU A 216 -15.98 -6.58 -4.42
CA GLU A 216 -17.30 -7.23 -4.33
C GLU A 216 -18.41 -6.34 -4.86
N VAL A 217 -18.40 -5.04 -4.54
CA VAL A 217 -19.42 -4.08 -5.04
C VAL A 217 -19.33 -3.93 -6.55
N VAL A 218 -18.11 -3.75 -7.08
CA VAL A 218 -17.91 -3.59 -8.51
C VAL A 218 -18.38 -4.85 -9.24
N VAL A 219 -18.07 -6.03 -8.72
CA VAL A 219 -18.53 -7.30 -9.27
C VAL A 219 -20.07 -7.41 -9.19
N ALA A 220 -20.68 -7.13 -8.04
CA ALA A 220 -22.13 -7.17 -7.87
C ALA A 220 -22.85 -6.22 -8.85
N SER A 221 -22.33 -4.99 -9.02
CA SER A 221 -22.88 -4.01 -9.95
C SER A 221 -22.86 -4.45 -11.42
N VAL A 222 -21.96 -5.36 -11.79
CA VAL A 222 -21.87 -5.93 -13.15
C VAL A 222 -22.88 -7.06 -13.36
N PHE A 223 -23.16 -7.85 -12.32
CA PHE A 223 -24.00 -9.05 -12.41
C PHE A 223 -25.48 -8.82 -12.02
N GLU A 224 -25.80 -7.75 -11.29
CA GLU A 224 -27.17 -7.40 -10.87
C GLU A 224 -27.59 -6.00 -11.36
N PRO A 225 -27.75 -5.76 -12.68
CA PRO A 225 -28.23 -4.47 -13.19
C PRO A 225 -29.71 -4.19 -12.90
N GLU A 226 -30.49 -5.19 -12.45
CA GLU A 226 -31.95 -5.10 -12.29
C GLU A 226 -32.43 -5.46 -10.88
N ARG A 227 -32.24 -4.54 -9.91
CA ARG A 227 -33.15 -4.37 -8.76
C ARG A 227 -33.20 -2.90 -8.33
N HIS A 228 -33.70 -2.06 -9.23
CA HIS A 228 -34.21 -0.73 -8.90
C HIS A 228 -35.63 -0.59 -9.46
#